data_AF-A0A3C2B1M6-F1
#
_entry.id   AF-A0A3C2B1M6-F1
#
_cell.length_a   1.000
_cell.length_b   1.000
_cell.length_c   1.000
_cell.angle_alpha   90.00
_cell.angle_beta   90.00
_cell.angle_gamma   90.00
#
_symmetry.space_group_name_H-M   'P 1'
#
loop_
_entity.id
_entity.type
_entity.pdbx_description
1 polymer ?
#
loop_
_entity_poly.entity_id
_entity_poly.type
_entity_poly.pdbx_seq_one_letter_code
_entity_poly.pdbx_strand_id
1 'polypeptide(L)'
;MTTDHAPSIAGRRAMHGPAVWRAAEVLADRSWEITLTVAQRATIVAAAHAAGAAGTTLAGLTRDTFPLPGMEADVAAWSAALETGRGFLLLHGFPIDELDEQHTEIAYAGLGAHLGQPVGQNRDGELLTHVRDERLPATAGKVRLYRTRERQDFHTDGADIIGLLCLHQALRGGESKLVSSWALYNELLATRPDLLDALYEPVGFDRPGDV
;
A
#
# COMPACT_ATOMS: atom_id res chain seq x y z
N MET A 1 31.87 -1.44 24.38
CA MET A 1 30.56 -1.29 23.72
C MET A 1 30.13 -2.69 23.35
N THR A 2 29.29 -3.28 24.19
CA THR A 2 28.88 -4.68 24.12
C THR A 2 27.98 -4.87 22.91
N THR A 3 28.44 -5.60 21.91
CA THR A 3 27.59 -6.19 20.88
C THR A 3 26.71 -7.23 21.56
N ASP A 4 25.50 -6.82 21.91
CA ASP A 4 24.47 -7.77 22.36
C ASP A 4 24.15 -8.64 21.15
N HIS A 5 24.60 -9.90 21.17
CA HIS A 5 24.26 -10.85 20.13
C HIS A 5 22.74 -11.03 20.12
N ALA A 6 22.14 -10.94 18.94
CA ALA A 6 20.74 -11.25 18.74
C ALA A 6 20.42 -12.61 19.39
N PRO A 7 19.26 -12.76 20.06
CA PRO A 7 18.95 -13.97 20.80
C PRO A 7 19.03 -15.21 19.89
N SER A 8 19.56 -16.28 20.48
CA SER A 8 19.78 -17.60 19.87
C SER A 8 18.61 -18.11 19.02
N ILE A 9 18.99 -18.74 17.91
CA ILE A 9 18.21 -19.35 16.81
C ILE A 9 17.22 -20.44 17.30
N ALA A 10 17.40 -20.96 18.51
CA ALA A 10 16.58 -22.03 19.06
C ALA A 10 15.15 -21.54 19.38
N GLY A 11 14.17 -21.96 18.55
CA GLY A 11 12.75 -21.79 18.85
C GLY A 11 11.92 -21.02 17.82
N ARG A 12 12.49 -20.66 16.66
CA ARG A 12 11.71 -20.12 15.53
C ARG A 12 10.67 -21.13 15.07
N ARG A 13 9.45 -20.66 14.81
CA ARG A 13 8.30 -21.48 14.42
C ARG A 13 7.74 -20.97 13.11
N ALA A 14 7.17 -21.89 12.34
CA ALA A 14 6.42 -21.51 11.15
C ALA A 14 5.32 -20.53 11.54
N MET A 15 5.17 -19.49 10.72
CA MET A 15 4.05 -18.57 10.78
C MET A 15 2.80 -19.30 10.30
N HIS A 16 1.67 -18.98 10.92
CA HIS A 16 0.36 -19.51 10.58
C HIS A 16 -0.65 -18.37 10.54
N GLY A 17 -1.67 -18.50 9.67
CA GLY A 17 -2.74 -17.51 9.55
C GLY A 17 -2.96 -17.07 8.10
N PRO A 18 -3.93 -16.17 7.88
CA PRO A 18 -4.38 -15.77 6.55
C PRO A 18 -3.30 -15.04 5.73
N ALA A 19 -2.30 -14.43 6.38
CA ALA A 19 -1.16 -13.81 5.71
C ALA A 19 -0.16 -14.83 5.12
N VAL A 20 -0.28 -16.14 5.44
CA VAL A 20 0.55 -17.19 4.83
C VAL A 20 -0.12 -17.71 3.58
N TRP A 21 0.33 -17.27 2.41
CA TRP A 21 -0.23 -17.68 1.12
C TRP A 21 0.83 -17.73 0.02
N ARG A 22 0.59 -18.58 -0.98
CA ARG A 22 1.30 -18.65 -2.25
C ARG A 22 0.39 -18.20 -3.40
N ALA A 23 1.01 -17.90 -4.55
CA ALA A 23 0.31 -17.44 -5.74
C ALA A 23 -0.86 -18.36 -6.15
N ALA A 24 -0.67 -19.68 -6.10
CA ALA A 24 -1.72 -20.63 -6.47
C ALA A 24 -2.99 -20.51 -5.59
N GLU A 25 -2.83 -20.23 -4.29
CA GLU A 25 -3.95 -20.12 -3.34
C GLU A 25 -4.76 -18.85 -3.61
N VAL A 26 -4.08 -17.71 -3.82
CA VAL A 26 -4.75 -16.43 -4.12
C VAL A 26 -5.32 -16.34 -5.53
N LEU A 27 -4.82 -17.15 -6.46
CA LEU A 27 -5.39 -17.28 -7.80
C LEU A 27 -6.61 -18.22 -7.82
N ALA A 28 -6.63 -19.22 -6.94
CA ALA A 28 -7.78 -20.11 -6.76
C ALA A 28 -8.93 -19.41 -6.03
N ASP A 29 -8.63 -18.55 -5.06
CA ASP A 29 -9.62 -17.73 -4.35
C ASP A 29 -9.41 -16.22 -4.60
N ARG A 30 -10.22 -15.68 -5.53
CA ARG A 30 -10.26 -14.26 -5.91
C ARG A 30 -11.12 -13.39 -4.99
N SER A 31 -11.45 -13.84 -3.76
CA SER A 31 -12.18 -13.06 -2.75
C SER A 31 -11.54 -11.70 -2.38
N TRP A 32 -10.27 -11.48 -2.73
CA TRP A 32 -9.57 -10.20 -2.57
C TRP A 32 -9.95 -9.16 -3.63
N GLU A 33 -10.61 -9.56 -4.72
CA GLU A 33 -11.10 -8.67 -5.75
C GLU A 33 -12.52 -8.23 -5.41
N ILE A 34 -12.64 -6.97 -5.03
CA ILE A 34 -13.89 -6.38 -4.57
C ILE A 34 -14.30 -5.34 -5.61
N THR A 35 -15.50 -5.47 -6.16
CA THR A 35 -16.05 -4.48 -7.09
C THR A 35 -16.94 -3.51 -6.33
N LEU A 36 -16.62 -2.22 -6.39
CA LEU A 36 -17.46 -1.18 -5.81
C LEU A 36 -18.81 -1.16 -6.51
N THR A 37 -19.88 -1.24 -5.73
CA THR A 37 -21.24 -1.12 -6.21
C THR A 37 -21.53 0.31 -6.70
N VAL A 38 -22.57 0.47 -7.51
CA VAL A 38 -23.04 1.79 -7.95
C VAL A 38 -23.34 2.72 -6.76
N ALA A 39 -23.91 2.17 -5.68
CA ALA A 39 -24.20 2.94 -4.47
C ALA A 39 -22.91 3.39 -3.76
N GLN A 40 -21.93 2.51 -3.58
CA GLN A 40 -20.64 2.86 -2.98
C GLN A 40 -19.89 3.91 -3.82
N ARG A 41 -19.89 3.77 -5.16
CA ARG A 41 -19.31 4.77 -6.07
C ARG A 41 -19.97 6.13 -5.90
N ALA A 42 -21.31 6.17 -5.89
CA ALA A 42 -22.06 7.41 -5.69
C ALA A 42 -21.77 8.05 -4.32
N THR A 43 -21.63 7.26 -3.26
CA THR A 43 -21.23 7.75 -1.93
C THR A 43 -19.84 8.39 -1.96
N ILE A 44 -18.85 7.74 -2.57
CA ILE A 44 -17.49 8.28 -2.70
C ILE A 44 -17.49 9.61 -3.51
N VAL A 45 -18.21 9.64 -4.63
CA VAL A 45 -18.33 10.84 -5.49
C VAL A 45 -18.96 12.00 -4.72
N ALA A 46 -20.06 11.75 -4.02
CA ALA A 46 -20.75 12.77 -3.22
C ALA A 46 -19.85 13.32 -2.10
N ALA A 47 -19.13 12.43 -1.39
CA ALA A 47 -18.19 12.83 -0.33
C ALA A 47 -17.04 13.69 -0.89
N ALA A 48 -16.50 13.33 -2.06
CA ALA A 48 -15.45 14.09 -2.74
C ALA A 48 -15.90 15.51 -3.11
N HIS A 49 -17.07 15.66 -3.72
CA HIS A 49 -17.62 16.98 -4.02
C HIS A 49 -17.93 17.81 -2.78
N ALA A 50 -18.45 17.19 -1.72
CA ALA A 50 -18.74 17.88 -0.47
C ALA A 50 -17.45 18.39 0.20
N ALA A 51 -16.41 17.57 0.29
CA ALA A 51 -15.11 17.96 0.84
C ALA A 51 -14.44 19.04 -0.02
N GLY A 52 -14.51 18.92 -1.35
CA GLY A 52 -14.02 19.93 -2.28
C GLY A 52 -14.73 21.29 -2.11
N ALA A 53 -16.06 21.29 -2.01
CA ALA A 53 -16.86 22.50 -1.78
C ALA A 53 -16.59 23.14 -0.40
N ALA A 54 -16.24 22.32 0.61
CA ALA A 54 -15.86 22.79 1.93
C ALA A 54 -14.41 23.33 1.99
N GLY A 55 -13.62 23.19 0.92
CA GLY A 55 -12.22 23.58 0.88
C GLY A 55 -11.33 22.69 1.76
N THR A 56 -11.73 21.45 2.02
CA THR A 56 -10.94 20.50 2.81
C THR A 56 -9.65 20.15 2.08
N THR A 57 -8.52 20.41 2.72
CA THR A 57 -7.20 20.04 2.18
C THR A 57 -6.96 18.55 2.36
N LEU A 58 -6.02 17.96 1.59
CA LEU A 58 -5.65 16.55 1.74
C LEU A 58 -5.23 16.19 3.18
N ALA A 59 -4.52 17.09 3.85
CA ALA A 59 -4.12 16.92 5.25
C ALA A 59 -5.30 17.05 6.25
N GLY A 60 -6.39 17.70 5.83
CA GLY A 60 -7.61 17.84 6.61
C GLY A 60 -8.62 16.70 6.39
N LEU A 61 -8.32 15.73 5.51
CA LEU A 61 -9.17 14.58 5.29
C LEU A 61 -9.06 13.60 6.45
N THR A 62 -10.18 13.37 7.11
CA THR A 62 -10.37 12.41 8.19
C THR A 62 -11.68 11.68 7.96
N ARG A 63 -11.97 10.65 8.77
CA ARG A 63 -13.27 9.96 8.72
C ARG A 63 -14.46 10.91 8.93
N ASP A 64 -14.26 11.96 9.72
CA ASP A 64 -15.31 12.93 10.06
C ASP A 64 -15.49 14.00 8.97
N THR A 65 -14.41 14.42 8.32
CA THR A 65 -14.47 15.43 7.24
C THR A 65 -14.77 14.80 5.87
N PHE A 66 -14.73 13.47 5.77
CA PHE A 66 -15.05 12.70 4.57
C PHE A 66 -15.99 11.53 4.91
N PRO A 67 -17.26 11.75 5.27
CA PRO A 67 -18.15 10.67 5.68
C PRO A 67 -18.53 9.77 4.49
N LEU A 68 -18.53 8.45 4.72
CA LEU A 68 -18.94 7.42 3.74
C LEU A 68 -20.18 6.64 4.25
N PRO A 69 -21.36 7.28 4.32
CA PRO A 69 -22.55 6.66 4.89
C PRO A 69 -22.93 5.38 4.14
N GLY A 70 -23.16 4.31 4.91
CA GLY A 70 -23.54 2.99 4.38
C GLY A 70 -22.37 2.14 3.91
N MET A 71 -21.13 2.60 4.07
CA MET A 71 -19.90 1.84 3.75
C MET A 71 -19.12 1.43 5.00
N GLU A 72 -19.66 1.61 6.20
CA GLU A 72 -18.95 1.39 7.46
C GLU A 72 -18.53 -0.07 7.61
N ALA A 73 -19.42 -1.01 7.26
CA ALA A 73 -19.13 -2.43 7.30
C ALA A 73 -18.09 -2.85 6.24
N ASP A 74 -18.15 -2.22 5.05
CA ASP A 74 -17.19 -2.48 3.97
C ASP A 74 -15.79 -2.04 4.37
N VAL A 75 -15.65 -0.80 4.84
CA VAL A 75 -14.39 -0.25 5.34
C VAL A 75 -13.82 -1.11 6.47
N ALA A 76 -14.66 -1.51 7.43
CA ALA A 76 -14.21 -2.38 8.52
C ALA A 76 -13.69 -3.74 8.01
N ALA A 77 -14.37 -4.33 7.02
CA ALA A 77 -13.93 -5.58 6.40
C ALA A 77 -12.61 -5.40 5.62
N TRP A 78 -12.45 -4.28 4.91
CA TRP A 78 -11.22 -3.94 4.18
C TRP A 78 -10.04 -3.74 5.13
N SER A 79 -10.22 -2.96 6.20
CA SER A 79 -9.20 -2.79 7.24
C SER A 79 -8.83 -4.14 7.87
N ALA A 80 -9.80 -4.99 8.21
CA ALA A 80 -9.52 -6.31 8.77
C ALA A 80 -8.73 -7.20 7.80
N ALA A 81 -9.06 -7.17 6.50
CA ALA A 81 -8.36 -7.93 5.47
C ALA A 81 -6.90 -7.49 5.29
N LEU A 82 -6.62 -6.19 5.48
CA LEU A 82 -5.28 -5.60 5.41
C LEU A 82 -4.46 -5.85 6.69
N GLU A 83 -5.04 -5.66 7.87
CA GLU A 83 -4.31 -5.69 9.14
C GLU A 83 -4.11 -7.10 9.71
N THR A 84 -5.17 -7.92 9.69
CA THR A 84 -5.18 -9.26 10.34
C THR A 84 -5.48 -10.40 9.36
N GLY A 85 -5.89 -10.05 8.14
CA GLY A 85 -6.22 -10.98 7.08
C GLY A 85 -5.02 -11.33 6.20
N ARG A 86 -5.25 -11.34 4.90
CA ARG A 86 -4.27 -11.76 3.89
C ARG A 86 -3.17 -10.70 3.65
N GLY A 87 -3.42 -9.46 4.03
CA GLY A 87 -2.48 -8.34 3.88
C GLY A 87 -2.62 -7.57 2.57
N PHE A 88 -3.61 -7.88 1.73
CA PHE A 88 -3.89 -7.11 0.51
C PHE A 88 -5.34 -7.33 0.03
N LEU A 89 -5.82 -6.38 -0.78
CA LEU A 89 -7.06 -6.45 -1.55
C LEU A 89 -6.96 -5.59 -2.82
N LEU A 90 -7.88 -5.78 -3.76
CA LEU A 90 -8.01 -4.96 -4.96
C LEU A 90 -9.44 -4.44 -5.08
N LEU A 91 -9.59 -3.12 -5.02
CA LEU A 91 -10.87 -2.44 -5.28
C LEU A 91 -11.00 -2.10 -6.76
N HIS A 92 -11.98 -2.70 -7.43
CA HIS A 92 -12.38 -2.36 -8.79
C HIS A 92 -13.48 -1.31 -8.81
N GLY A 93 -13.48 -0.46 -9.83
CA GLY A 93 -14.55 0.51 -10.06
C GLY A 93 -14.44 1.78 -9.23
N PHE A 94 -13.26 2.15 -8.75
CA PHE A 94 -13.05 3.48 -8.16
C PHE A 94 -13.47 4.56 -9.19
N PRO A 95 -14.28 5.57 -8.81
CA PRO A 95 -15.03 6.41 -9.75
C PRO A 95 -14.19 7.51 -10.43
N ILE A 96 -13.02 7.16 -10.99
CA ILE A 96 -12.13 8.08 -11.71
C ILE A 96 -12.75 8.62 -13.01
N ASP A 97 -13.78 7.95 -13.52
CA ASP A 97 -14.55 8.32 -14.70
C ASP A 97 -15.65 9.36 -14.41
N GLU A 98 -15.98 9.56 -13.13
CA GLU A 98 -17.02 10.49 -12.66
C GLU A 98 -16.42 11.74 -11.99
N LEU A 99 -15.12 11.72 -11.68
CA LEU A 99 -14.41 12.75 -10.95
C LEU A 99 -13.36 13.43 -11.83
N ASP A 100 -13.16 14.74 -11.63
CA ASP A 100 -11.96 15.40 -12.15
C ASP A 100 -10.71 15.04 -11.33
N GLU A 101 -9.54 15.53 -11.73
CA GLU A 101 -8.26 15.22 -11.07
C GLU A 101 -8.27 15.60 -9.59
N GLN A 102 -8.72 16.81 -9.25
CA GLN A 102 -8.76 17.29 -7.87
C GLN A 102 -9.70 16.45 -7.01
N HIS A 103 -10.91 16.17 -7.50
CA HIS A 103 -11.87 15.36 -6.76
C HIS A 103 -11.46 13.89 -6.68
N THR A 104 -10.70 13.38 -7.66
CA THR A 104 -10.11 12.03 -7.60
C THR A 104 -9.08 11.92 -6.48
N GLU A 105 -8.19 12.91 -6.32
CA GLU A 105 -7.23 12.96 -5.22
C GLU A 105 -7.93 13.04 -3.86
N ILE A 106 -8.95 13.90 -3.73
CA ILE A 106 -9.76 14.02 -2.52
C ILE A 106 -10.48 12.70 -2.20
N ALA A 107 -11.11 12.07 -3.20
CA ALA A 107 -11.81 10.80 -3.02
C ALA A 107 -10.85 9.69 -2.55
N TYR A 108 -9.67 9.63 -3.16
CA TYR A 108 -8.68 8.60 -2.87
C TYR A 108 -8.08 8.76 -1.46
N ALA A 109 -7.64 9.97 -1.11
CA ALA A 109 -7.16 10.25 0.24
C ALA A 109 -8.27 10.12 1.29
N GLY A 110 -9.48 10.54 0.97
CA GLY A 110 -10.66 10.43 1.85
C GLY A 110 -10.99 8.98 2.17
N LEU A 111 -11.01 8.09 1.18
CA LEU A 111 -11.14 6.65 1.42
C LEU A 111 -9.96 6.11 2.23
N GLY A 112 -8.73 6.56 1.95
CA GLY A 112 -7.54 6.20 2.72
C GLY A 112 -7.66 6.54 4.21
N ALA A 113 -8.25 7.69 4.55
CA ALA A 113 -8.50 8.12 5.93
C ALA A 113 -9.48 7.21 6.69
N HIS A 114 -10.30 6.43 5.97
CA HIS A 114 -11.12 5.38 6.54
C HIS A 114 -10.35 4.09 6.82
N LEU A 115 -9.26 3.83 6.09
CA LEU A 115 -8.42 2.63 6.28
C LEU A 115 -7.32 2.84 7.33
N GLY A 116 -6.90 4.08 7.56
CA GLY A 116 -5.86 4.43 8.54
C GLY A 116 -5.59 5.94 8.57
N GLN A 117 -4.43 6.32 9.09
CA GLN A 117 -3.98 7.72 9.08
C GLN A 117 -3.02 7.93 7.90
N PRO A 118 -3.34 8.81 6.93
CA PRO A 118 -2.37 9.18 5.90
C PRO A 118 -1.10 9.77 6.52
N VAL A 119 0.06 9.31 6.04
CA VAL A 119 1.39 9.76 6.46
C VAL A 119 2.18 10.31 5.27
N GLY A 120 3.12 11.21 5.55
CA GLY A 120 3.97 11.80 4.51
C GLY A 120 4.87 10.76 3.85
N GLN A 121 4.93 10.77 2.53
CA GLN A 121 5.72 9.81 1.72
C GLN A 121 7.14 10.29 1.46
N ASN A 122 7.43 11.56 1.72
CA ASN A 122 8.73 12.18 1.51
C ASN A 122 8.98 13.30 2.52
N ARG A 123 10.14 13.96 2.37
CA ARG A 123 10.61 15.02 3.27
C ARG A 123 9.70 16.26 3.27
N ASP A 124 8.99 16.48 2.18
CA ASP A 124 8.06 17.60 2.02
C ASP A 124 6.68 17.27 2.63
N GLY A 125 6.51 16.05 3.15
CA GLY A 125 5.27 15.61 3.80
C GLY A 125 4.14 15.35 2.82
N GLU A 126 4.45 15.14 1.53
CA GLU A 126 3.44 14.85 0.51
C GLU A 126 2.64 13.59 0.88
N LEU A 127 1.32 13.73 0.98
CA LEU A 127 0.42 12.64 1.34
C LEU A 127 0.06 11.77 0.12
N LEU A 128 0.07 12.37 -1.08
CA LEU A 128 -0.15 11.72 -2.35
C LEU A 128 1.02 12.01 -3.28
N THR A 129 1.46 11.00 -4.01
CA THR A 129 2.52 11.14 -5.02
C THR A 129 2.09 10.45 -6.31
N HIS A 130 2.25 11.14 -7.43
CA HIS A 130 1.97 10.59 -8.75
C HIS A 130 3.08 9.65 -9.20
N VAL A 131 2.74 8.39 -9.46
CA VAL A 131 3.66 7.38 -10.01
C VAL A 131 3.52 7.37 -11.52
N ARG A 132 4.54 7.88 -12.23
CA ARG A 132 4.53 8.01 -13.70
C ARG A 132 5.93 8.17 -14.27
N ASP A 133 6.11 7.77 -15.53
CA ASP A 133 7.34 8.06 -16.27
C ASP A 133 7.40 9.56 -16.64
N GLU A 134 8.23 10.30 -15.93
CA GLU A 134 8.48 11.73 -16.19
C GLU A 134 9.58 11.96 -17.22
N ARG A 135 10.11 10.90 -17.84
CA ARG A 135 11.16 10.94 -18.87
C ARG A 135 12.44 11.64 -18.39
N LEU A 136 12.75 11.50 -17.10
CA LEU A 136 13.96 12.05 -16.50
C LEU A 136 15.20 11.27 -16.96
N PRO A 137 16.36 11.93 -17.15
CA PRO A 137 17.59 11.25 -17.57
C PRO A 137 18.10 10.30 -16.47
N ALA A 138 18.33 9.03 -16.86
CA ALA A 138 18.75 7.95 -15.97
C ALA A 138 20.11 8.18 -15.27
N THR A 139 20.89 9.17 -15.70
CA THR A 139 22.23 9.49 -15.17
C THR A 139 22.21 10.28 -13.88
N ALA A 140 21.06 10.74 -13.40
CA ALA A 140 20.95 11.32 -12.08
C ALA A 140 20.66 10.18 -11.09
N GLY A 141 21.70 9.63 -10.45
CA GLY A 141 21.61 8.62 -9.37
C GLY A 141 20.83 9.07 -8.11
N LYS A 142 19.92 10.03 -8.26
CA LYS A 142 19.02 10.62 -7.27
C LYS A 142 17.55 10.58 -7.72
N VAL A 143 17.24 10.09 -8.93
CA VAL A 143 15.85 9.99 -9.41
C VAL A 143 15.16 8.83 -8.70
N ARG A 144 14.05 9.13 -8.03
CA ARG A 144 13.18 8.11 -7.42
C ARG A 144 12.57 7.25 -8.53
N LEU A 145 12.65 5.93 -8.40
CA LEU A 145 12.23 4.99 -9.46
C LEU A 145 10.75 5.16 -9.89
N TYR A 146 9.86 5.58 -8.98
CA TYR A 146 8.45 5.85 -9.29
C TYR A 146 8.23 6.97 -10.32
N ARG A 147 9.28 7.74 -10.65
CA ARG A 147 9.28 8.81 -11.66
C ARG A 147 9.80 8.34 -13.03
N THR A 148 10.03 7.04 -13.19
CA THR A 148 10.66 6.44 -14.38
C THR A 148 9.85 5.24 -14.86
N ARG A 149 10.21 4.72 -16.04
CA ARG A 149 9.68 3.46 -16.58
C ARG A 149 10.40 2.18 -16.07
N GLU A 150 11.38 2.34 -15.19
CA GLU A 150 12.20 1.22 -14.74
C GLU A 150 11.45 0.34 -13.74
N ARG A 151 11.80 -0.96 -13.73
CA ARG A 151 11.20 -1.94 -12.81
C ARG A 151 11.57 -1.61 -11.37
N GLN A 152 10.59 -1.59 -10.48
CA GLN A 152 10.81 -1.62 -9.03
C GLN A 152 10.95 -3.07 -8.56
N ASP A 153 11.98 -3.33 -7.76
CA ASP A 153 12.16 -4.62 -7.08
C ASP A 153 11.21 -4.76 -5.89
N PHE A 154 11.10 -5.97 -5.33
CA PHE A 154 10.28 -6.19 -4.14
C PHE A 154 10.83 -5.35 -2.97
N HIS A 155 9.94 -4.63 -2.30
CA HIS A 155 10.22 -3.81 -1.15
C HIS A 155 8.97 -3.71 -0.27
N THR A 156 9.17 -3.19 0.93
CA THR A 156 8.11 -2.69 1.80
C THR A 156 8.35 -1.20 2.03
N ASP A 157 7.30 -0.41 2.13
CA ASP A 157 7.44 1.02 2.46
C ASP A 157 7.41 1.24 3.98
N GLY A 158 7.68 2.48 4.40
CA GLY A 158 7.70 2.89 5.80
C GLY A 158 6.31 3.12 6.43
N ALA A 159 5.27 2.44 5.93
CA ALA A 159 3.89 2.58 6.42
C ALA A 159 3.24 1.19 6.58
N ASP A 160 2.21 1.11 7.44
CA ASP A 160 1.48 -0.16 7.68
C ASP A 160 0.67 -0.61 6.46
N ILE A 161 0.13 0.34 5.69
CA ILE A 161 -0.66 0.11 4.48
C ILE A 161 -0.16 1.04 3.39
N ILE A 162 0.00 0.49 2.18
CA ILE A 162 0.29 1.24 0.96
C ILE A 162 -0.90 1.06 0.02
N GLY A 163 -1.35 2.16 -0.57
CA GLY A 163 -2.39 2.16 -1.60
C GLY A 163 -1.83 2.64 -2.94
N LEU A 164 -2.35 2.07 -4.03
CA LEU A 164 -2.12 2.56 -5.40
C LEU A 164 -3.47 2.70 -6.12
N LEU A 165 -3.72 3.89 -6.67
CA LEU A 165 -4.85 4.13 -7.57
C LEU A 165 -4.35 4.20 -9.02
N CYS A 166 -4.85 3.30 -9.87
CA CYS A 166 -4.54 3.33 -11.28
C CYS A 166 -5.42 4.35 -12.00
N LEU A 167 -4.85 5.49 -12.40
CA LEU A 167 -5.53 6.50 -13.22
C LEU A 167 -5.49 6.12 -14.71
N HIS A 168 -4.36 5.61 -15.17
CA HIS A 168 -4.15 5.16 -16.54
C HIS A 168 -3.32 3.88 -16.55
N GLN A 169 -3.81 2.86 -17.25
CA GLN A 169 -3.06 1.63 -17.45
C GLN A 169 -1.88 1.85 -18.38
N ALA A 170 -0.73 1.24 -18.06
CA ALA A 170 0.43 1.25 -18.94
C ALA A 170 0.11 0.52 -20.25
N LEU A 171 0.64 1.04 -21.37
CA LEU A 171 0.48 0.38 -22.68
C LEU A 171 1.10 -1.03 -22.69
N ARG A 172 2.22 -1.21 -21.99
CA ARG A 172 2.94 -2.48 -21.78
C ARG A 172 3.68 -2.41 -20.44
N GLY A 173 3.79 -3.54 -19.75
CA GLY A 173 4.35 -3.58 -18.40
C GLY A 173 3.38 -3.00 -17.37
N GLY A 174 3.90 -2.51 -16.25
CA GLY A 174 3.10 -1.92 -15.17
C GLY A 174 2.41 -2.95 -14.28
N GLU A 175 2.84 -4.21 -14.32
CA GLU A 175 2.30 -5.26 -13.47
C GLU A 175 2.72 -5.05 -12.01
N SER A 176 1.75 -4.94 -11.11
CA SER A 176 2.00 -5.03 -9.67
C SER A 176 2.22 -6.49 -9.27
N LYS A 177 3.28 -6.75 -8.51
CA LYS A 177 3.60 -8.09 -7.99
C LYS A 177 3.60 -8.04 -6.46
N LEU A 178 2.95 -9.02 -5.84
CA LEU A 178 2.87 -9.17 -4.40
C LEU A 178 3.47 -10.50 -3.98
N VAL A 179 4.05 -10.52 -2.79
CA VAL A 179 4.57 -11.72 -2.12
C VAL A 179 4.23 -11.66 -0.64
N SER A 180 3.85 -12.80 -0.06
CA SER A 180 3.69 -12.90 1.39
C SER A 180 5.05 -13.01 2.07
N SER A 181 5.40 -12.02 2.91
CA SER A 181 6.60 -12.07 3.75
C SER A 181 6.57 -13.25 4.73
N TRP A 182 5.38 -13.66 5.22
CA TRP A 182 5.24 -14.83 6.10
C TRP A 182 5.46 -16.15 5.35
N ALA A 183 4.96 -16.26 4.11
CA ALA A 183 5.24 -17.43 3.28
C ALA A 183 6.71 -17.51 2.89
N LEU A 184 7.34 -16.37 2.59
CA LEU A 184 8.78 -16.29 2.33
C LEU A 184 9.60 -16.71 3.56
N TYR A 185 9.22 -16.21 4.75
CA TYR A 185 9.82 -16.63 6.01
C TYR A 185 9.72 -18.14 6.22
N ASN A 186 8.53 -18.72 6.02
CA ASN A 186 8.31 -20.17 6.16
C ASN A 186 9.12 -21.00 5.17
N GLU A 187 9.24 -20.54 3.92
CA GLU A 187 10.07 -21.18 2.90
C GLU A 187 11.55 -21.18 3.32
N LEU A 188 12.06 -20.03 3.78
CA LEU A 188 13.43 -19.93 4.27
C LEU A 188 13.64 -20.78 5.52
N LEU A 189 12.70 -20.80 6.46
CA LEU A 189 12.77 -21.65 7.65
C LEU A 189 12.90 -23.13 7.29
N ALA A 190 12.20 -23.57 6.25
CA ALA A 190 12.19 -24.96 5.80
C ALA A 190 13.44 -25.33 4.97
N THR A 191 13.94 -24.42 4.15
CA THR A 191 14.96 -24.74 3.12
C THR A 191 16.34 -24.17 3.39
N ARG A 192 16.41 -22.98 4.00
CA ARG A 192 17.64 -22.21 4.26
C ARG A 192 17.56 -21.45 5.59
N PRO A 193 17.37 -22.16 6.72
CA PRO A 193 17.23 -21.51 8.03
C PRO A 193 18.49 -20.71 8.39
N ASP A 194 19.65 -21.07 7.84
CA ASP A 194 20.91 -20.34 7.97
C ASP A 194 20.85 -18.90 7.42
N LEU A 195 20.03 -18.65 6.40
CA LEU A 195 19.85 -17.31 5.83
C LEU A 195 18.88 -16.45 6.65
N LEU A 196 17.99 -17.07 7.43
CA LEU A 196 17.06 -16.31 8.26
C LEU A 196 17.77 -15.55 9.37
N ASP A 197 18.95 -16.00 9.81
CA ASP A 197 19.67 -15.30 10.88
C ASP A 197 20.19 -13.96 10.38
N ALA A 198 20.77 -13.94 9.18
CA ALA A 198 21.21 -12.73 8.51
C ALA A 198 20.09 -11.70 8.31
N LEU A 199 18.83 -12.14 8.11
CA LEU A 199 17.68 -11.22 7.96
C LEU A 199 17.28 -10.52 9.26
N TYR A 200 17.68 -11.05 10.42
CA TYR A 200 17.41 -10.44 11.74
C TYR A 200 18.61 -9.65 12.26
N GLU A 201 19.75 -9.69 11.56
CA GLU A 201 20.88 -8.83 11.87
C GLU A 201 20.56 -7.38 11.49
N PRO A 202 21.15 -6.38 12.19
CA PRO A 202 20.97 -4.98 11.83
C PRO A 202 21.45 -4.71 10.39
N VAL A 203 20.56 -4.24 9.54
CA VAL A 203 20.89 -3.75 8.20
C VAL A 203 20.95 -2.23 8.23
N GLY A 204 22.04 -1.66 7.74
CA GLY A 204 22.17 -0.21 7.57
C GLY A 204 21.28 0.27 6.43
N PHE A 205 20.28 1.10 6.74
CA PHE A 205 19.50 1.81 5.72
C PHE A 205 20.13 3.17 5.47
N ASP A 206 20.47 3.44 4.21
CA ASP A 206 20.80 4.81 3.81
C ASP A 206 19.55 5.68 3.99
N ARG A 207 19.75 6.92 4.45
CA ARG A 207 18.71 7.95 4.57
C ARG A 207 19.09 9.12 3.67
N PRO A 208 18.86 9.03 2.35
CA PRO A 208 19.27 10.07 1.43
C PRO A 208 18.55 11.39 1.76
N GLY A 209 19.27 12.29 2.42
CA GLY A 209 18.80 13.64 2.73
C GLY A 209 18.67 13.98 4.21
N ASP A 210 18.64 13.02 5.14
CA ASP A 210 18.58 13.34 6.57
C ASP A 210 19.93 13.93 7.03
N VAL A 211 19.90 15.17 7.55
CA VAL A 211 21.02 15.84 8.24
C VAL A 211 20.60 16.05 9.69
#